data_AF-A0A933ZZS4-F1
#
_entry.id   AF-A0A933ZZS4-F1
#
_cell.length_a   1.000
_cell.length_b   1.000
_cell.length_c   1.000
_cell.angle_alpha   90.00
_cell.angle_beta   90.00
_cell.angle_gamma   90.00
#
_symmetry.space_group_name_H-M   'P 1'
#
loop_
_entity.id
_entity.type
_entity.pdbx_description
1 polymer ?
#
loop_
_entity_poly.entity_id
_entity_poly.type
_entity_poly.pdbx_seq_one_letter_code
_entity_poly.pdbx_strand_id
1 'polypeptide(L)'
;MAGELCEVFREGAEAAEAILRDVYRVDVTKALDPLDRTDFLTIVQRLSSALRGVTRSAEADALRRAIRELDVDWPHLSGEAHGEVIRASRQALESLATQVLPQVNQVFEVEADRVVRASKKATVRRFELSIGTDLSRTDERIARFVRESQGNFVRDEYGRRREAFSKRAREIVASGIEGGVGRDDISEALSTSLAEQGLTRSRAYWDMVSMVFANRARTTTELAAFEEAGIEQYRFEAVLDEVTSEVCRFMHGRVFTVAKAMDRFRKGERARDPELIRETQPFIQVGADEDGNEVLFYERGDRRRTVARVDEAGFGERDAVGSYSDGLSNKQLEAAGVSAPPLHGQCRSTIVAEV
;
A
#
# COMPACT_ATOMS: atom_id res chain seq x y z
N MET A 1 13.27 -25.56 -12.75
CA MET A 1 13.68 -26.60 -11.77
C MET A 1 13.50 -26.16 -10.32
N ALA A 2 14.36 -25.32 -9.71
CA ALA A 2 14.20 -24.94 -8.28
C ALA A 2 12.98 -24.02 -8.00
N GLY A 3 12.67 -23.10 -8.91
CA GLY A 3 11.52 -22.19 -8.78
C GLY A 3 10.16 -22.88 -8.90
N GLU A 4 10.02 -23.82 -9.83
CA GLU A 4 8.77 -24.60 -10.04
C GLU A 4 8.49 -25.54 -8.86
N LEU A 5 9.53 -26.13 -8.26
CA LEU A 5 9.37 -26.93 -7.04
C LEU A 5 8.86 -26.09 -5.86
N CYS A 6 9.40 -24.89 -5.65
CA CYS A 6 8.89 -23.96 -4.62
C CYS A 6 7.44 -23.54 -4.87
N GLU A 7 7.04 -23.36 -6.12
CA GLU A 7 5.68 -22.98 -6.47
C GLU A 7 4.69 -24.12 -6.19
N VAL A 8 5.03 -25.36 -6.58
CA VAL A 8 4.21 -26.55 -6.29
C VAL A 8 4.09 -26.80 -4.78
N PHE A 9 5.17 -26.61 -4.01
CA PHE A 9 5.10 -26.77 -2.55
C PHE A 9 4.23 -25.69 -1.89
N ARG A 10 4.28 -24.45 -2.40
CA ARG A 10 3.45 -23.34 -1.90
C ARG A 10 1.98 -23.57 -2.21
N GLU A 11 1.64 -23.94 -3.45
CA GLU A 11 0.28 -24.28 -3.85
C GLU A 11 -0.26 -25.49 -3.07
N GLY A 12 0.57 -26.50 -2.83
CA GLY A 12 0.23 -27.65 -1.99
C GLY A 12 -0.04 -27.28 -0.53
N ALA A 13 0.75 -26.37 0.04
CA ALA A 13 0.53 -25.86 1.40
C ALA A 13 -0.76 -25.03 1.50
N GLU A 14 -1.04 -24.17 0.51
CA GLU A 14 -2.28 -23.38 0.43
C GLU A 14 -3.52 -24.29 0.32
N ALA A 15 -3.44 -25.34 -0.50
CA ALA A 15 -4.53 -26.32 -0.65
C ALA A 15 -4.76 -27.15 0.64
N ALA A 16 -3.68 -27.56 1.32
CA ALA A 16 -3.77 -28.29 2.57
C ALA A 16 -4.39 -27.43 3.69
N GLU A 17 -4.01 -26.15 3.78
CA GLU A 17 -4.62 -25.20 4.73
C GLU A 17 -6.12 -24.99 4.45
N ALA A 18 -6.52 -24.91 3.18
CA ALA A 18 -7.93 -24.81 2.80
C ALA A 18 -8.74 -26.04 3.24
N ILE A 19 -8.21 -27.25 3.02
CA ILE A 19 -8.85 -28.50 3.45
C ILE A 19 -8.98 -28.57 4.99
N LEU A 20 -7.92 -28.21 5.72
CA LEU A 20 -7.93 -28.23 7.18
C LEU A 20 -8.95 -27.24 7.78
N ARG A 21 -9.08 -26.06 7.17
CA ARG A 21 -10.07 -25.04 7.55
C ARG A 21 -11.50 -25.46 7.21
N ASP A 22 -11.73 -25.87 5.96
CA ASP A 22 -13.09 -26.03 5.43
C ASP A 22 -13.70 -27.40 5.76
N VAL A 23 -12.87 -28.46 5.82
CA VAL A 23 -13.32 -29.83 6.08
C VAL A 23 -13.22 -30.18 7.56
N TYR A 24 -12.06 -29.92 8.17
CA TYR A 24 -11.79 -30.36 9.54
C TYR A 24 -12.11 -29.30 10.59
N ARG A 25 -12.41 -28.05 10.18
CA ARG A 25 -12.60 -26.89 11.08
C ARG A 25 -11.46 -26.73 12.08
N VAL A 26 -10.27 -27.23 11.74
CA VAL A 26 -9.07 -27.04 12.54
C VAL A 26 -8.36 -25.83 11.97
N ASP A 27 -8.25 -24.79 12.80
CA ASP A 27 -7.48 -23.60 12.45
C ASP A 27 -5.98 -23.92 12.57
N VAL A 28 -5.44 -24.69 11.62
CA VAL A 28 -4.01 -25.04 11.52
C VAL A 28 -3.26 -23.91 10.80
N THR A 29 -3.60 -22.67 11.07
CA THR A 29 -2.81 -21.56 10.55
C THR A 29 -1.52 -21.52 11.38
N LYS A 30 -0.37 -21.90 10.80
CA LYS A 30 0.95 -21.62 11.41
C LYS A 30 0.92 -20.16 11.87
N ALA A 31 1.19 -19.91 13.15
CA ALA A 31 1.27 -18.54 13.65
C ALA A 31 2.45 -17.86 12.94
N LEU A 32 2.14 -17.00 11.97
CA LEU A 32 3.12 -16.25 11.20
C LEU A 32 3.72 -15.16 12.09
N ASP A 33 5.05 -15.02 12.06
CA ASP A 33 5.76 -13.95 12.76
C ASP A 33 5.95 -12.73 11.83
N PRO A 34 5.31 -11.58 12.11
CA PRO A 34 5.49 -10.38 11.29
C PRO A 34 6.92 -9.82 11.30
N LEU A 35 7.74 -10.19 12.28
CA LEU A 35 9.15 -9.77 12.38
C LEU A 35 10.07 -10.72 11.60
N ASP A 36 9.61 -11.92 11.23
CA ASP A 36 10.31 -12.78 10.27
C ASP A 36 10.04 -12.33 8.83
N ARG A 37 11.08 -12.27 8.01
CA ARG A 37 11.00 -11.73 6.65
C ARG A 37 10.10 -12.58 5.74
N THR A 38 10.15 -13.90 5.88
CA THR A 38 9.41 -14.83 5.01
C THR A 38 7.95 -14.89 5.42
N ASP A 39 7.70 -14.99 6.72
CA ASP A 39 6.34 -14.98 7.27
C ASP A 39 5.66 -13.61 7.00
N PHE A 40 6.39 -12.49 7.09
CA PHE A 40 5.86 -11.16 6.75
C PHE A 40 5.41 -11.06 5.28
N LEU A 41 6.21 -11.54 4.33
CA LEU A 41 5.81 -11.57 2.92
C LEU A 41 4.61 -12.50 2.69
N THR A 42 4.53 -13.60 3.44
CA THR A 42 3.37 -14.50 3.42
C THR A 42 2.11 -13.80 3.90
N ILE A 43 2.18 -13.00 4.98
CA ILE A 43 1.07 -12.16 5.47
C ILE A 43 0.61 -11.20 4.37
N VAL A 44 1.54 -10.47 3.74
CA VAL A 44 1.25 -9.51 2.67
C VAL A 44 0.56 -10.19 1.47
N GLN A 45 1.05 -11.36 1.04
CA GLN A 45 0.48 -12.11 -0.08
C GLN A 45 -0.93 -12.65 0.23
N ARG A 46 -1.15 -13.15 1.45
CA ARG A 46 -2.47 -13.60 1.91
C ARG A 46 -3.48 -12.45 1.93
N LEU A 47 -3.09 -11.31 2.50
CA LEU A 47 -3.91 -10.10 2.54
C LEU A 47 -4.24 -9.60 1.12
N SER A 48 -3.24 -9.50 0.24
CA SER A 48 -3.44 -9.09 -1.16
C SER A 48 -4.39 -10.03 -1.90
N SER A 49 -4.27 -11.33 -1.67
CA SER A 49 -5.15 -12.33 -2.29
C SER A 49 -6.58 -12.26 -1.75
N ALA A 50 -6.75 -12.04 -0.44
CA ALA A 50 -8.06 -11.84 0.17
C ALA A 50 -8.74 -10.57 -0.37
N LEU A 51 -8.02 -9.45 -0.44
CA LEU A 51 -8.52 -8.19 -0.99
C LEU A 51 -8.95 -8.35 -2.45
N ARG A 52 -8.10 -8.95 -3.29
CA ARG A 52 -8.46 -9.27 -4.68
C ARG A 52 -9.66 -10.19 -4.77
N GLY A 53 -9.78 -11.16 -3.87
CA GLY A 53 -10.91 -12.09 -3.83
C GLY A 53 -12.23 -11.36 -3.61
N VAL A 54 -12.27 -10.46 -2.63
CA VAL A 54 -13.51 -9.74 -2.27
C VAL A 54 -13.88 -8.65 -3.28
N THR A 55 -12.92 -8.01 -3.97
CA THR A 55 -13.25 -6.91 -4.89
C THR A 55 -13.54 -7.35 -6.32
N ARG A 56 -13.01 -8.49 -6.77
CA ARG A 56 -13.04 -8.92 -8.19
C ARG A 56 -14.44 -8.92 -8.81
N SER A 57 -15.44 -9.48 -8.13
CA SER A 57 -16.80 -9.58 -8.68
C SER A 57 -17.44 -8.20 -8.83
N ALA A 58 -17.39 -7.39 -7.77
CA ALA A 58 -18.00 -6.06 -7.79
C ALA A 58 -17.33 -5.15 -8.83
N GLU A 59 -16.00 -5.19 -8.94
CA GLU A 59 -15.24 -4.46 -9.96
C GLU A 59 -15.63 -4.92 -11.38
N ALA A 60 -15.69 -6.24 -11.62
CA ALA A 60 -16.07 -6.79 -12.92
C ALA A 60 -17.51 -6.43 -13.30
N ASP A 61 -18.45 -6.49 -12.36
CA ASP A 61 -19.85 -6.17 -12.62
C ASP A 61 -20.08 -4.67 -12.84
N ALA A 62 -19.37 -3.81 -12.10
CA ALA A 62 -19.39 -2.37 -12.33
C ALA A 62 -18.80 -2.01 -13.71
N LEU A 63 -17.70 -2.65 -14.09
CA LEU A 63 -17.09 -2.49 -15.41
C LEU A 63 -18.06 -2.92 -16.52
N ARG A 64 -18.67 -4.10 -16.41
CA ARG A 64 -19.68 -4.58 -17.38
C ARG A 64 -20.88 -3.63 -17.49
N ARG A 65 -21.35 -3.05 -16.39
CA ARG A 65 -22.42 -2.03 -16.40
C ARG A 65 -21.96 -0.78 -17.15
N ALA A 66 -20.78 -0.25 -16.81
CA ALA A 66 -20.26 0.96 -17.43
C ALA A 66 -19.99 0.80 -18.94
N ILE A 67 -19.50 -0.36 -19.38
CA ILE A 67 -19.30 -0.68 -20.82
C ILE A 67 -20.63 -0.70 -21.56
N ARG A 68 -21.68 -1.31 -20.97
CA ARG A 68 -23.02 -1.33 -21.60
C ARG A 68 -23.58 0.07 -21.84
N GLU A 69 -23.34 1.01 -20.92
CA GLU A 69 -23.76 2.40 -21.12
C GLU A 69 -23.01 3.07 -22.29
N LEU A 70 -21.77 2.68 -22.56
CA LEU A 70 -20.94 3.26 -23.62
C LEU A 70 -21.18 2.66 -25.01
N ASP A 71 -21.93 1.56 -25.09
CA ASP A 71 -22.28 0.89 -26.34
C ASP A 71 -23.46 1.60 -27.04
N VAL A 72 -23.19 2.78 -27.60
CA VAL A 72 -24.16 3.65 -28.25
C VAL A 72 -23.65 4.16 -29.61
N ASP A 73 -24.54 4.66 -30.45
CA ASP A 73 -24.20 5.21 -31.78
C ASP A 73 -23.65 6.64 -31.70
N TRP A 74 -22.41 6.76 -31.22
CA TRP A 74 -21.72 8.03 -30.94
C TRP A 74 -21.79 9.08 -32.06
N PRO A 75 -21.56 8.75 -33.35
CA PRO A 75 -21.62 9.72 -34.44
C PRO A 75 -22.99 10.39 -34.65
N HIS A 76 -24.06 9.72 -34.23
CA HIS A 76 -25.44 10.19 -34.42
C HIS A 76 -26.06 10.81 -33.16
N LEU A 77 -25.30 10.86 -32.06
CA LEU A 77 -25.75 11.50 -30.82
C LEU A 77 -25.53 13.02 -30.86
N SER A 78 -26.46 13.76 -30.25
CA SER A 78 -26.26 15.18 -29.99
C SER A 78 -25.22 15.39 -28.88
N GLY A 79 -24.62 16.58 -28.81
CA GLY A 79 -23.67 16.92 -27.74
C GLY A 79 -24.26 16.81 -26.33
N GLU A 80 -25.57 17.03 -26.17
CA GLU A 80 -26.28 16.80 -24.90
C GLU A 80 -26.36 15.30 -24.57
N ALA A 81 -26.73 14.47 -25.56
CA ALA A 81 -26.79 13.03 -25.40
C ALA A 81 -25.42 12.39 -25.14
N HIS A 82 -24.33 12.93 -25.70
CA HIS A 82 -22.96 12.53 -25.33
C HIS A 82 -22.70 12.71 -23.83
N GLY A 83 -23.11 13.86 -23.30
CA GLY A 83 -22.96 14.18 -21.88
C GLY A 83 -23.77 13.26 -20.96
N GLU A 84 -24.96 12.83 -21.40
CA GLU A 84 -25.82 11.90 -20.67
C GLU A 84 -25.24 10.49 -20.62
N VAL A 85 -24.74 9.97 -21.75
CA VAL A 85 -24.11 8.64 -21.83
C VAL A 85 -22.86 8.55 -20.94
N ILE A 86 -21.99 9.56 -21.00
CA ILE A 86 -20.80 9.62 -20.13
C ILE A 86 -21.21 9.69 -18.65
N ARG A 87 -22.31 10.39 -18.33
CA ARG A 87 -22.83 10.49 -16.97
C ARG A 87 -23.42 9.15 -16.49
N ALA A 88 -24.16 8.44 -17.33
CA ALA A 88 -24.72 7.12 -17.03
C ALA A 88 -23.61 6.08 -16.78
N SER A 89 -22.60 6.06 -17.65
CA SER A 89 -21.40 5.22 -17.47
C SER A 89 -20.68 5.55 -16.16
N ARG A 90 -20.54 6.84 -15.81
CA ARG A 90 -19.99 7.28 -14.51
C ARG A 90 -20.83 6.81 -13.32
N GLN A 91 -22.16 6.87 -13.41
CA GLN A 91 -23.06 6.47 -12.32
C GLN A 91 -23.00 4.96 -12.07
N ALA A 92 -22.82 4.15 -13.11
CA ALA A 92 -22.59 2.72 -12.97
C ALA A 92 -21.38 2.40 -12.07
N LEU A 93 -20.35 3.26 -12.11
CA LEU A 93 -19.13 3.17 -11.29
C LEU A 93 -19.29 3.74 -9.87
N GLU A 94 -20.26 4.62 -9.65
CA GLU A 94 -20.51 5.23 -8.33
C GLU A 94 -20.91 4.19 -7.27
N SER A 95 -21.65 3.16 -7.70
CA SER A 95 -22.04 2.03 -6.84
C SER A 95 -20.86 1.18 -6.34
N LEU A 96 -19.70 1.24 -7.01
CA LEU A 96 -18.57 0.36 -6.75
C LEU A 96 -17.96 0.59 -5.36
N ALA A 97 -17.77 1.86 -4.98
CA ALA A 97 -17.20 2.19 -3.66
C ALA A 97 -18.10 1.66 -2.52
N THR A 98 -19.41 1.84 -2.63
CA THR A 98 -20.38 1.37 -1.62
C THR A 98 -20.43 -0.15 -1.52
N GLN A 99 -20.19 -0.87 -2.63
CA GLN A 99 -20.17 -2.34 -2.64
C GLN A 99 -18.84 -2.91 -2.12
N VAL A 100 -17.72 -2.33 -2.53
CA VAL A 100 -16.38 -2.85 -2.24
C VAL A 100 -15.87 -2.46 -0.86
N LEU A 101 -16.07 -1.21 -0.44
CA LEU A 101 -15.48 -0.70 0.80
C LEU A 101 -15.89 -1.50 2.05
N PRO A 102 -17.15 -1.92 2.24
CA PRO A 102 -17.52 -2.75 3.39
C PRO A 102 -16.74 -4.08 3.45
N GLN A 103 -16.57 -4.75 2.30
CA GLN A 103 -15.86 -6.03 2.24
C GLN A 103 -14.36 -5.86 2.49
N VAL A 104 -13.75 -4.80 1.92
CA VAL A 104 -12.35 -4.46 2.19
C VAL A 104 -12.13 -4.10 3.66
N ASN A 105 -13.04 -3.32 4.26
CA ASN A 105 -12.96 -2.96 5.68
C ASN A 105 -13.04 -4.21 6.57
N GLN A 106 -13.88 -5.19 6.22
CA GLN A 106 -13.98 -6.45 6.96
C GLN A 106 -12.67 -7.25 6.91
N VAL A 107 -12.01 -7.31 5.74
CA VAL A 107 -10.69 -7.94 5.61
C VAL A 107 -9.66 -7.22 6.48
N PHE A 108 -9.61 -5.88 6.42
CA PHE A 108 -8.69 -5.09 7.24
C PHE A 108 -8.96 -5.20 8.74
N GLU A 109 -10.21 -5.32 9.17
CA GLU A 109 -10.57 -5.51 10.58
C GLU A 109 -9.96 -6.80 11.14
N VAL A 110 -10.13 -7.92 10.44
CA VAL A 110 -9.58 -9.21 10.87
C VAL A 110 -8.05 -9.20 10.84
N GLU A 111 -7.45 -8.65 9.79
CA GLU A 111 -5.99 -8.68 9.63
C GLU A 111 -5.26 -7.66 10.52
N ALA A 112 -5.88 -6.53 10.86
CA ALA A 112 -5.30 -5.56 11.80
C ALA A 112 -5.09 -6.21 13.17
N ASP A 113 -6.11 -6.86 13.71
CA ASP A 113 -6.05 -7.49 15.03
C ASP A 113 -5.03 -8.64 15.06
N ARG A 114 -4.93 -9.41 13.96
CA ARG A 114 -3.95 -10.49 13.80
C ARG A 114 -2.52 -9.95 13.77
N VAL A 115 -2.21 -9.00 12.89
CA VAL A 115 -0.86 -8.47 12.72
C VAL A 115 -0.40 -7.73 13.97
N VAL A 116 -1.26 -6.91 14.60
CA VAL A 116 -0.93 -6.20 15.85
C VAL A 116 -0.61 -7.19 16.97
N ARG A 117 -1.47 -8.20 17.19
CA ARG A 117 -1.22 -9.22 18.23
C ARG A 117 0.05 -10.03 17.98
N ALA A 118 0.27 -10.47 16.75
CA ALA A 118 1.46 -11.23 16.39
C ALA A 118 2.72 -10.37 16.54
N SER A 119 2.68 -9.10 16.13
CA SER A 119 3.79 -8.15 16.25
C SER A 119 4.13 -7.86 17.72
N LYS A 120 3.12 -7.62 18.59
CA LYS A 120 3.34 -7.42 20.03
C LYS A 120 4.06 -8.61 20.65
N LYS A 121 3.54 -9.82 20.42
CA LYS A 121 4.12 -11.06 20.94
C LYS A 121 5.53 -11.30 20.42
N ALA A 122 5.75 -11.12 19.11
CA ALA A 122 7.04 -11.30 18.47
C ALA A 122 8.07 -10.28 18.98
N THR A 123 7.69 -9.01 19.13
CA THR A 123 8.57 -7.93 19.64
C THR A 123 9.01 -8.23 21.07
N VAL A 124 8.07 -8.50 21.96
CA VAL A 124 8.37 -8.82 23.37
C VAL A 124 9.31 -10.02 23.47
N ARG A 125 9.06 -11.06 22.66
CA ARG A 125 9.91 -12.26 22.64
C ARG A 125 11.30 -12.00 22.04
N ARG A 126 11.37 -11.33 20.88
CA ARG A 126 12.61 -11.13 20.12
C ARG A 126 13.60 -10.25 20.88
N PHE A 127 13.09 -9.24 21.58
CA PHE A 127 13.90 -8.28 22.33
C PHE A 127 13.89 -8.53 23.84
N GLU A 128 13.33 -9.66 24.30
CA GLU A 128 13.26 -10.06 25.71
C GLU A 128 12.72 -8.95 26.64
N LEU A 129 11.70 -8.24 26.17
CA LEU A 129 11.16 -7.07 26.86
C LEU A 129 10.43 -7.48 28.15
N SER A 130 10.66 -6.74 29.23
CA SER A 130 10.01 -6.96 30.52
C SER A 130 8.60 -6.34 30.60
N ILE A 131 7.77 -6.62 29.59
CA ILE A 131 6.39 -6.13 29.47
C ILE A 131 5.43 -7.28 29.11
N GLY A 132 4.13 -7.06 29.22
CA GLY A 132 3.11 -8.05 28.85
C GLY A 132 3.03 -8.30 27.34
N THR A 133 2.55 -9.49 26.96
CA THR A 133 2.23 -9.81 25.55
C THR A 133 0.77 -9.57 25.18
N ASP A 134 -0.07 -9.26 26.18
CA ASP A 134 -1.44 -8.85 25.98
C ASP A 134 -1.51 -7.46 25.32
N LEU A 135 -2.59 -7.21 24.59
CA LEU A 135 -2.79 -5.94 23.91
C LEU A 135 -3.08 -4.84 24.93
N SER A 136 -2.32 -3.75 24.85
CA SER A 136 -2.59 -2.52 25.60
C SER A 136 -3.68 -1.69 24.91
N ARG A 137 -4.18 -0.66 25.60
CA ARG A 137 -5.07 0.34 24.96
C ARG A 137 -4.40 1.05 23.78
N THR A 138 -3.07 1.18 23.77
CA THR A 138 -2.34 1.76 22.65
C THR A 138 -2.37 0.81 21.45
N ASP A 139 -2.23 -0.50 21.67
CA ASP A 139 -2.30 -1.50 20.60
C ASP A 139 -3.70 -1.56 19.96
N GLU A 140 -4.77 -1.47 20.76
CA GLU A 140 -6.14 -1.39 20.27
C GLU A 140 -6.37 -0.13 19.40
N ARG A 141 -5.77 1.00 19.79
CA ARG A 141 -5.81 2.24 19.01
C ARG A 141 -5.05 2.12 17.71
N ILE A 142 -3.90 1.42 17.69
CA ILE A 142 -3.16 1.12 16.47
C ILE A 142 -4.00 0.26 15.53
N ALA A 143 -4.60 -0.82 16.02
CA ALA A 143 -5.46 -1.69 15.22
C ALA A 143 -6.66 -0.96 14.62
N ARG A 144 -7.26 -0.01 15.36
CA ARG A 144 -8.32 0.87 14.85
C ARG A 144 -7.79 1.83 13.79
N PHE A 145 -6.69 2.52 14.08
CA PHE A 145 -6.10 3.49 13.17
C PHE A 145 -5.71 2.85 11.83
N VAL A 146 -5.01 1.71 11.84
CA VAL A 146 -4.54 1.07 10.61
C VAL A 146 -5.71 0.53 9.77
N ARG A 147 -6.82 0.11 10.39
CA ARG A 147 -8.07 -0.28 9.70
C ARG A 147 -8.77 0.88 9.01
N GLU A 148 -8.83 2.04 9.67
CA GLU A 148 -9.63 3.18 9.24
C GLU A 148 -8.83 4.21 8.41
N SER A 149 -7.49 4.15 8.48
CA SER A 149 -6.61 5.15 7.91
C SER A 149 -6.72 5.25 6.39
N GLN A 150 -6.95 6.48 5.94
CA GLN A 150 -6.88 6.86 4.53
C GLN A 150 -5.48 6.68 3.93
N GLY A 151 -4.46 6.52 4.78
CA GLY A 151 -3.11 6.21 4.37
C GLY A 151 -3.01 4.89 3.59
N ASN A 152 -4.00 4.00 3.65
CA ASN A 152 -3.98 2.74 2.90
C ASN A 152 -4.42 2.89 1.43
N PHE A 153 -4.61 4.13 0.95
CA PHE A 153 -4.88 4.47 -0.45
C PHE A 153 -6.17 3.90 -1.07
N VAL A 154 -7.09 3.32 -0.28
CA VAL A 154 -8.29 2.68 -0.81
C VAL A 154 -9.43 3.66 -1.14
N ARG A 155 -9.74 4.64 -0.28
CA ARG A 155 -10.98 5.44 -0.44
C ARG A 155 -10.89 6.57 -1.48
N ASP A 156 -9.77 7.29 -1.53
CA ASP A 156 -9.53 8.40 -2.48
C ASP A 156 -9.45 7.90 -3.94
N GLU A 157 -9.00 6.66 -4.12
CA GLU A 157 -8.60 6.16 -5.43
C GLU A 157 -9.77 5.78 -6.36
N TYR A 158 -10.94 5.42 -5.81
CA TYR A 158 -12.15 5.22 -6.64
C TYR A 158 -12.73 6.55 -7.14
N GLY A 159 -12.60 7.64 -6.36
CA GLY A 159 -13.02 8.98 -6.76
C GLY A 159 -12.13 9.56 -7.87
N ARG A 160 -10.80 9.50 -7.69
CA ARG A 160 -9.81 10.01 -8.66
C ARG A 160 -9.91 9.33 -10.02
N ARG A 161 -10.06 8.00 -10.06
CA ARG A 161 -10.13 7.23 -11.32
C ARG A 161 -11.41 7.51 -12.11
N ARG A 162 -12.53 7.75 -11.41
CA ARG A 162 -13.78 8.17 -12.03
C ARG A 162 -13.62 9.47 -12.81
N GLU A 163 -12.89 10.43 -12.24
CA GLU A 163 -12.62 11.72 -12.85
C GLU A 163 -11.65 11.62 -14.02
N ALA A 164 -10.58 10.82 -13.86
CA ALA A 164 -9.63 10.51 -14.94
C ALA A 164 -10.33 9.85 -16.14
N PHE A 165 -11.17 8.85 -15.89
CA PHE A 165 -11.97 8.20 -16.93
C PHE A 165 -12.88 9.20 -17.64
N SER A 166 -13.60 10.04 -16.89
CA SER A 166 -14.52 11.03 -17.48
C SER A 166 -13.80 12.02 -18.40
N LYS A 167 -12.56 12.41 -18.07
CA LYS A 167 -11.73 13.26 -18.93
C LYS A 167 -11.33 12.50 -20.20
N ARG A 168 -10.79 11.29 -20.05
CA ARG A 168 -10.29 10.49 -21.17
C ARG A 168 -11.40 10.04 -22.12
N ALA A 169 -12.58 9.70 -21.61
CA ALA A 169 -13.74 9.34 -22.41
C ALA A 169 -14.16 10.48 -23.36
N ARG A 170 -14.15 11.73 -22.88
CA ARG A 170 -14.44 12.90 -23.72
C ARG A 170 -13.41 13.09 -24.81
N GLU A 171 -12.12 12.90 -24.49
CA GLU A 171 -11.04 12.99 -25.48
C GLU A 171 -11.17 11.92 -26.58
N ILE A 172 -11.50 10.68 -26.21
CA ILE A 172 -11.68 9.56 -27.16
C ILE A 172 -12.88 9.83 -28.08
N VAL A 173 -14.02 10.24 -27.53
CA VAL A 173 -15.22 10.54 -28.33
C VAL A 173 -14.97 11.72 -29.27
N ALA A 174 -14.36 12.81 -28.78
CA ALA A 174 -14.04 13.98 -29.60
C ALA A 174 -13.10 13.61 -30.76
N SER A 175 -12.00 12.91 -30.47
CA SER A 175 -11.04 12.44 -31.47
C SER A 175 -11.67 11.46 -32.47
N GLY A 176 -12.55 10.58 -32.02
CA GLY A 176 -13.21 9.60 -32.88
C GLY A 176 -14.18 10.26 -33.86
N ILE A 177 -14.98 11.23 -33.38
CA ILE A 177 -15.91 11.98 -34.23
C ILE A 177 -15.16 12.85 -35.24
N GLU A 178 -14.12 13.59 -34.80
CA GLU A 178 -13.30 14.41 -35.69
C GLU A 178 -12.57 13.58 -36.76
N GLY A 179 -12.15 12.37 -36.40
CA GLY A 179 -11.49 11.43 -37.31
C GLY A 179 -12.43 10.65 -38.24
N GLY A 180 -13.75 10.81 -38.12
CA GLY A 180 -14.73 10.02 -38.89
C GLY A 180 -14.73 8.53 -38.55
N VAL A 181 -14.31 8.19 -37.33
CA VAL A 181 -14.20 6.81 -36.82
C VAL A 181 -15.59 6.24 -36.56
N GLY A 182 -15.77 4.94 -36.86
CA GLY A 182 -17.05 4.26 -36.70
C GLY A 182 -17.45 4.04 -35.25
N ARG A 183 -18.73 3.75 -35.02
CA ARG A 183 -19.31 3.43 -33.70
C ARG A 183 -18.48 2.37 -32.95
N ASP A 184 -18.20 1.26 -33.62
CA ASP A 184 -17.60 0.08 -32.99
C ASP A 184 -16.18 0.40 -32.49
N ASP A 185 -15.41 1.16 -33.26
CA ASP A 185 -14.06 1.58 -32.93
C ASP A 185 -14.03 2.58 -31.75
N ILE A 186 -14.99 3.52 -31.68
CA ILE A 186 -15.12 4.45 -30.54
C ILE A 186 -15.48 3.67 -29.26
N SER A 187 -16.44 2.74 -29.36
CA SER A 187 -16.85 1.90 -28.23
C SER A 187 -15.73 0.95 -27.77
N GLU A 188 -14.92 0.42 -28.70
CA GLU A 188 -13.76 -0.41 -28.40
C GLU A 188 -12.65 0.41 -27.73
N ALA A 189 -12.35 1.62 -28.24
CA ALA A 189 -11.37 2.52 -27.63
C ALA A 189 -11.79 2.97 -26.22
N LEU A 190 -13.08 3.25 -26.00
CA LEU A 190 -13.63 3.56 -24.69
C LEU A 190 -13.57 2.37 -23.74
N SER A 191 -13.91 1.18 -24.20
CA SER A 191 -13.85 -0.06 -23.40
C SER A 191 -12.41 -0.41 -23.02
N THR A 192 -11.48 -0.28 -23.95
CA THR A 192 -10.04 -0.49 -23.74
C THR A 192 -9.50 0.51 -22.73
N SER A 193 -9.79 1.80 -22.92
CA SER A 193 -9.41 2.88 -22.02
C SER A 193 -9.98 2.70 -20.61
N LEU A 194 -11.22 2.19 -20.48
CA LEU A 194 -11.85 1.90 -19.20
C LEU A 194 -11.21 0.69 -18.50
N ALA A 195 -10.79 -0.33 -19.27
CA ALA A 195 -10.05 -1.48 -18.75
C ALA A 195 -8.61 -1.10 -18.35
N GLU A 196 -7.91 -0.30 -19.16
CA GLU A 196 -6.53 0.17 -18.93
C GLU A 196 -6.42 1.18 -17.78
N GLN A 197 -7.39 2.09 -17.64
CA GLN A 197 -7.45 3.01 -16.49
C GLN A 197 -7.88 2.32 -15.18
N GLY A 198 -8.02 0.99 -15.20
CA GLY A 198 -7.89 0.16 -14.00
C GLY A 198 -9.04 0.30 -13.03
N LEU A 199 -10.28 0.11 -13.48
CA LEU A 199 -11.36 -0.24 -12.55
C LEU A 199 -11.12 -1.60 -11.89
N THR A 200 -10.53 -2.54 -12.63
CA THR A 200 -9.95 -3.74 -12.03
C THR A 200 -8.60 -3.38 -11.41
N ARG A 201 -8.50 -3.57 -10.10
CA ARG A 201 -7.27 -3.27 -9.39
C ARG A 201 -6.19 -4.28 -9.78
N SER A 202 -5.04 -3.76 -10.23
CA SER A 202 -3.91 -4.62 -10.57
C SER A 202 -3.42 -5.36 -9.32
N ARG A 203 -2.83 -6.54 -9.53
CA ARG A 203 -2.14 -7.29 -8.47
C ARG A 203 -1.14 -6.39 -7.74
N ALA A 204 -0.36 -5.60 -8.47
CA ALA A 204 0.63 -4.68 -7.92
C ALA A 204 0.01 -3.62 -6.98
N TYR A 205 -1.19 -3.12 -7.28
CA TYR A 205 -1.89 -2.18 -6.40
C TYR A 205 -2.24 -2.83 -5.06
N TRP A 206 -2.84 -4.02 -5.07
CA TRP A 206 -3.21 -4.71 -3.84
C TRP A 206 -1.99 -5.20 -3.05
N ASP A 207 -0.93 -5.60 -3.73
CA ASP A 207 0.36 -5.92 -3.10
C ASP A 207 0.92 -4.70 -2.36
N MET A 208 0.89 -3.51 -2.97
CA MET A 208 1.31 -2.26 -2.33
C MET A 208 0.45 -1.91 -1.11
N VAL A 209 -0.89 -1.93 -1.25
CA VAL A 209 -1.81 -1.66 -0.14
C VAL A 209 -1.57 -2.61 1.03
N SER A 210 -1.39 -3.90 0.73
CA SER A 210 -1.14 -4.94 1.73
C SER A 210 0.21 -4.75 2.42
N MET A 211 1.25 -4.42 1.66
CA MET A 211 2.58 -4.12 2.19
C MET A 211 2.55 -2.93 3.15
N VAL A 212 1.89 -1.84 2.76
CA VAL A 212 1.78 -0.62 3.56
C VAL A 212 0.97 -0.88 4.83
N PHE A 213 -0.17 -1.56 4.71
CA PHE A 213 -1.01 -1.95 5.83
C PHE A 213 -0.24 -2.79 6.86
N ALA A 214 0.39 -3.88 6.41
CA ALA A 214 1.09 -4.80 7.29
C ALA A 214 2.29 -4.15 7.97
N ASN A 215 3.07 -3.33 7.25
CA ASN A 215 4.18 -2.59 7.84
C ASN A 215 3.70 -1.60 8.90
N ARG A 216 2.65 -0.81 8.63
CA ARG A 216 2.17 0.17 9.60
C ARG A 216 1.66 -0.49 10.87
N ALA A 217 0.89 -1.57 10.75
CA ALA A 217 0.45 -2.35 11.90
C ALA A 217 1.65 -2.86 12.70
N ARG A 218 2.59 -3.54 12.03
CA ARG A 218 3.78 -4.11 12.65
C ARG A 218 4.66 -3.06 13.33
N THR A 219 5.14 -2.08 12.57
CA THR A 219 6.13 -1.10 13.03
C THR A 219 5.57 -0.16 14.09
N THR A 220 4.31 0.24 14.00
CA THR A 220 3.71 1.07 15.06
C THR A 220 3.54 0.26 16.35
N THR A 221 3.22 -1.04 16.26
CA THR A 221 3.17 -1.92 17.42
C THR A 221 4.55 -2.20 18.02
N GLU A 222 5.58 -2.38 17.18
CA GLU A 222 6.98 -2.49 17.65
C GLU A 222 7.37 -1.24 18.45
N LEU A 223 7.10 -0.05 17.91
CA LEU A 223 7.37 1.24 18.59
C LEU A 223 6.59 1.39 19.89
N ALA A 224 5.32 0.97 19.93
CA ALA A 224 4.52 1.01 21.15
C ALA A 224 5.07 0.06 22.23
N ALA A 225 5.55 -1.12 21.85
CA ALA A 225 6.21 -2.04 22.76
C ALA A 225 7.55 -1.50 23.27
N PHE A 226 8.34 -0.85 22.40
CA PHE A 226 9.55 -0.15 22.81
C PHE A 226 9.26 0.97 23.80
N GLU A 227 8.23 1.78 23.55
CA GLU A 227 7.79 2.84 24.45
C GLU A 227 7.36 2.29 25.82
N GLU A 228 6.56 1.21 25.84
CA GLU A 228 6.13 0.56 27.09
C GLU A 228 7.30 -0.01 27.89
N ALA A 229 8.31 -0.54 27.20
CA ALA A 229 9.52 -1.07 27.81
C ALA A 229 10.55 0.01 28.21
N GLY A 230 10.28 1.29 27.93
CA GLY A 230 11.20 2.39 28.24
C GLY A 230 12.42 2.48 27.32
N ILE A 231 12.38 1.86 26.14
CA ILE A 231 13.43 1.97 25.12
C ILE A 231 13.34 3.35 24.46
N GLU A 232 14.46 4.07 24.43
CA GLU A 232 14.49 5.45 23.92
C GLU A 232 14.73 5.53 22.41
N GLN A 233 15.49 4.59 21.87
CA GLN A 233 15.97 4.64 20.49
C GLN A 233 15.78 3.31 19.75
N TYR A 234 15.67 3.39 18.44
CA TYR A 234 15.60 2.24 17.56
C TYR A 234 16.39 2.51 16.29
N ARG A 235 16.89 1.44 15.67
CA ARG A 235 17.60 1.46 14.39
C ARG A 235 16.70 0.95 13.28
N PHE A 236 16.74 1.64 12.14
CA PHE A 236 16.10 1.18 10.93
C PHE A 236 16.96 0.08 10.27
N GLU A 237 16.38 -1.08 10.01
CA GLU A 237 17.08 -2.23 9.45
C GLU A 237 16.46 -2.66 8.11
N ALA A 238 17.17 -2.35 7.03
CA ALA A 238 16.83 -2.85 5.70
C ALA A 238 17.24 -4.31 5.49
N VAL A 239 16.56 -5.00 4.57
CA VAL A 239 16.83 -6.40 4.20
C VAL A 239 18.20 -6.56 3.53
N LEU A 240 18.61 -5.57 2.72
CA LEU A 240 19.85 -5.51 1.93
C LEU A 240 20.06 -6.70 0.98
N ASP A 241 18.99 -7.22 0.39
CA ASP A 241 19.09 -8.13 -0.76
C ASP A 241 19.11 -7.36 -2.09
N GLU A 242 19.22 -8.06 -3.21
CA GLU A 242 19.34 -7.50 -4.56
C GLU A 242 18.14 -6.61 -4.94
N VAL A 243 16.96 -6.84 -4.33
CA VAL A 243 15.73 -6.08 -4.62
C VAL A 243 15.41 -5.04 -3.53
N THR A 244 16.35 -4.75 -2.64
CA THR A 244 16.24 -3.65 -1.67
C THR A 244 16.45 -2.31 -2.38
N SER A 245 15.49 -1.39 -2.23
CA SER A 245 15.50 -0.06 -2.84
C SER A 245 16.57 0.85 -2.24
N GLU A 246 17.01 1.85 -3.02
CA GLU A 246 17.90 2.92 -2.54
C GLU A 246 17.33 3.67 -1.33
N VAL A 247 16.00 3.83 -1.26
CA VAL A 247 15.31 4.39 -0.09
C VAL A 247 15.64 3.59 1.18
N CYS A 248 15.53 2.26 1.11
CA CYS A 248 15.77 1.41 2.27
C CYS A 248 17.25 1.29 2.60
N ARG A 249 18.13 1.27 1.59
CA ARG A 249 19.59 1.26 1.77
C ARG A 249 20.08 2.54 2.44
N PHE A 250 19.66 3.71 1.97
CA PHE A 250 19.95 5.01 2.60
C PHE A 250 19.52 5.08 4.08
N MET A 251 18.42 4.42 4.42
CA MET A 251 17.87 4.40 5.77
C MET A 251 18.50 3.33 6.66
N HIS A 252 19.15 2.31 6.08
CA HIS A 252 19.77 1.22 6.82
C HIS A 252 20.78 1.75 7.84
N GLY A 253 20.68 1.29 9.09
CA GLY A 253 21.58 1.66 10.16
C GLY A 253 21.28 3.01 10.82
N ARG A 254 20.32 3.80 10.32
CA ARG A 254 19.96 5.07 10.95
C ARG A 254 19.18 4.84 12.24
N VAL A 255 19.52 5.64 13.26
CA VAL A 255 18.94 5.58 14.60
C VAL A 255 18.00 6.76 14.84
N PHE A 256 16.84 6.47 15.43
CA PHE A 256 15.75 7.40 15.67
C PHE A 256 15.16 7.23 17.08
N THR A 257 14.43 8.24 17.55
CA THR A 257 13.81 8.28 18.88
C THR A 257 12.41 7.66 18.86
N VAL A 258 12.15 6.73 19.78
CA VAL A 258 10.83 6.08 19.97
C VAL A 258 9.75 7.12 20.24
N ALA A 259 9.99 8.03 21.20
CA ALA A 259 9.01 9.05 21.59
C ALA A 259 8.55 9.93 20.41
N LYS A 260 9.46 10.34 19.52
CA LYS A 260 9.11 11.16 18.34
C LYS A 260 8.28 10.37 17.32
N ALA A 261 8.60 9.10 17.13
CA ALA A 261 7.84 8.23 16.23
C ALA A 261 6.42 7.97 16.78
N MET A 262 6.28 7.76 18.09
CA MET A 262 4.98 7.60 18.74
C MET A 262 4.16 8.89 18.75
N ASP A 263 4.79 10.05 18.92
CA ASP A 263 4.12 11.35 18.76
C ASP A 263 3.61 11.57 17.34
N ARG A 264 4.36 11.12 16.33
CA ARG A 264 3.92 11.12 14.92
C ARG A 264 2.70 10.23 14.71
N PHE A 265 2.71 9.00 15.23
CA PHE A 265 1.53 8.13 15.21
C PHE A 265 0.31 8.81 15.85
N ARG A 266 0.44 9.36 17.07
CA ARG A 266 -0.66 10.04 17.77
C ARG A 266 -1.20 11.24 17.01
N LYS A 267 -0.32 11.99 16.30
CA LYS A 267 -0.74 13.09 15.43
C LYS A 267 -1.56 12.58 14.24
N GLY A 268 -1.08 11.54 13.56
CA GLY A 268 -1.81 10.91 12.44
C GLY A 268 -3.16 10.33 12.87
N GLU A 269 -3.20 9.66 14.03
CA GLU A 269 -4.44 9.08 14.58
C GLU A 269 -5.50 10.14 14.92
N ARG A 270 -5.09 11.30 15.44
CA ARG A 270 -6.01 12.40 15.76
C ARG A 270 -6.41 13.22 14.54
N ALA A 271 -5.66 13.12 13.44
CA ALA A 271 -5.97 13.83 12.21
C ALA A 271 -7.22 13.25 11.57
N ARG A 272 -8.20 14.12 11.30
CA ARG A 272 -9.41 13.75 10.54
C ARG A 272 -9.25 14.04 9.04
N ASP A 273 -8.32 14.92 8.71
CA ASP A 273 -7.99 15.31 7.35
C ASP A 273 -7.08 14.25 6.69
N PRO A 274 -7.51 13.61 5.59
CA PRO A 274 -6.72 12.65 4.84
C PRO A 274 -5.37 13.19 4.34
N GLU A 275 -5.29 14.48 4.00
CA GLU A 275 -4.05 15.11 3.54
C GLU A 275 -3.05 15.18 4.69
N LEU A 276 -3.48 15.68 5.85
CA LEU A 276 -2.67 15.71 7.06
C LEU A 276 -2.18 14.30 7.47
N ILE A 277 -3.02 13.26 7.33
CA ILE A 277 -2.58 11.87 7.57
C ILE A 277 -1.43 11.50 6.63
N ARG A 278 -1.53 11.81 5.33
CA ARG A 278 -0.45 11.54 4.36
C ARG A 278 0.83 12.29 4.72
N GLU A 279 0.73 13.55 5.13
CA GLU A 279 1.89 14.36 5.55
C GLU A 279 2.58 13.84 6.81
N THR A 280 1.84 13.14 7.69
CA THR A 280 2.45 12.53 8.88
C THR A 280 3.37 11.35 8.54
N GLN A 281 3.17 10.72 7.38
CA GLN A 281 3.80 9.46 6.96
C GLN A 281 4.21 9.53 5.48
N PRO A 282 5.16 10.42 5.12
CA PRO A 282 5.57 10.64 3.75
C PRO A 282 6.25 9.41 3.14
N PHE A 283 5.98 9.15 1.87
CA PHE A 283 6.77 8.21 1.07
C PHE A 283 7.94 8.91 0.43
N ILE A 284 9.09 8.26 0.46
CA ILE A 284 10.26 8.64 -0.31
C ILE A 284 10.13 8.02 -1.70
N GLN A 285 10.40 8.83 -2.71
CA GLN A 285 10.47 8.48 -4.12
C GLN A 285 11.91 8.62 -4.59
N VAL A 286 12.22 7.90 -5.67
CA VAL A 286 13.48 8.00 -6.41
C VAL A 286 13.19 8.76 -7.71
N GLY A 287 14.05 9.69 -8.09
CA GLY A 287 13.95 10.41 -9.35
C GLY A 287 15.23 11.17 -9.65
N ALA A 288 15.19 12.11 -10.59
CA ALA A 288 16.33 12.94 -10.94
C ALA A 288 16.20 14.37 -10.42
N ASP A 289 17.32 15.03 -10.12
CA ASP A 289 17.40 16.48 -9.96
C ASP A 289 17.52 17.22 -11.31
N GLU A 290 17.69 18.54 -11.28
CA GLU A 290 17.80 19.38 -12.49
C GLU A 290 19.04 19.05 -13.33
N ASP A 291 20.09 18.53 -12.70
CA ASP A 291 21.36 18.15 -13.33
C ASP A 291 21.33 16.68 -13.82
N GLY A 292 20.24 15.96 -13.59
CA GLY A 292 20.08 14.55 -13.98
C GLY A 292 20.66 13.56 -12.98
N ASN A 293 21.12 13.99 -11.81
CA ASN A 293 21.60 13.08 -10.77
C ASN A 293 20.43 12.38 -10.09
N GLU A 294 20.62 11.11 -9.73
CA GLU A 294 19.61 10.38 -8.98
C GLU A 294 19.50 10.90 -7.54
N VAL A 295 18.27 11.19 -7.12
CA VAL A 295 17.96 11.73 -5.80
C VAL A 295 16.78 11.01 -5.16
N LEU A 296 16.88 10.85 -3.84
CA LEU A 296 15.79 10.47 -2.98
C LEU A 296 15.02 11.73 -2.59
N PHE A 297 13.69 11.73 -2.68
CA PHE A 297 12.89 12.90 -2.32
C PHE A 297 11.52 12.51 -1.77
N TYR A 298 10.86 13.42 -1.08
CA TYR A 298 9.43 13.29 -0.78
C TYR A 298 8.71 14.58 -1.15
N GLU A 299 7.40 14.47 -1.36
CA GLU A 299 6.54 15.60 -1.69
C GLU A 299 5.63 15.93 -0.51
N ARG A 300 5.37 17.22 -0.31
CA ARG A 300 4.42 17.72 0.66
C ARG A 300 3.67 18.91 0.06
N GLY A 301 2.41 18.68 -0.32
CA GLY A 301 1.70 19.58 -1.23
C GLY A 301 2.50 19.71 -2.54
N ASP A 302 2.63 20.93 -3.04
CA ASP A 302 3.37 21.21 -4.28
C ASP A 302 4.89 21.35 -4.10
N ARG A 303 5.41 20.98 -2.92
CA ARG A 303 6.84 21.13 -2.61
C ARG A 303 7.55 19.78 -2.59
N ARG A 304 8.52 19.64 -3.48
CA ARG A 304 9.52 18.57 -3.48
C ARG A 304 10.62 18.90 -2.50
N ARG A 305 11.00 17.96 -1.63
CA ARG A 305 12.16 18.07 -0.75
C ARG A 305 13.11 16.90 -0.96
N THR A 306 14.35 17.21 -1.31
CA THR A 306 15.43 16.23 -1.42
C THR A 306 15.77 15.66 -0.04
N VAL A 307 15.89 14.34 0.00
CA VAL A 307 16.31 13.53 1.16
C VAL A 307 17.80 13.25 1.09
N ALA A 308 18.31 12.86 -0.08
CA ALA A 308 19.72 12.64 -0.36
C ALA A 308 19.96 12.54 -1.87
N ARG A 309 21.20 12.76 -2.30
CA ARG A 309 21.69 12.37 -3.63
C ARG A 309 22.28 10.96 -3.55
N VAL A 310 22.04 10.16 -4.57
CA VAL A 310 22.66 8.83 -4.73
C VAL A 310 23.94 9.02 -5.54
N ASP A 311 25.09 8.79 -4.91
CA ASP A 311 26.40 8.91 -5.58
C ASP A 311 26.82 7.58 -6.20
N GLU A 312 26.57 6.48 -5.48
CA GLU A 312 26.78 5.10 -5.96
C GLU A 312 25.60 4.24 -5.49
N ALA A 313 24.84 3.69 -6.43
CA ALA A 313 23.68 2.86 -6.11
C ALA A 313 24.13 1.50 -5.56
N GLY A 314 23.45 1.01 -4.52
CA GLY A 314 23.61 -0.37 -4.04
C GLY A 314 22.58 -1.34 -4.64
N PHE A 315 21.57 -0.83 -5.35
CA PHE A 315 20.50 -1.60 -5.95
C PHE A 315 21.01 -2.68 -6.91
N GLY A 316 20.42 -3.87 -6.84
CA GLY A 316 20.87 -5.04 -7.60
C GLY A 316 21.97 -5.85 -6.90
N GLU A 317 22.60 -5.30 -5.87
CA GLU A 317 23.66 -5.98 -5.13
C GLU A 317 23.24 -6.34 -3.71
N ARG A 318 23.62 -7.56 -3.30
CA ARG A 318 23.37 -8.07 -1.96
C ARG A 318 24.36 -7.43 -0.97
N ASP A 319 23.86 -7.06 0.20
CA ASP A 319 24.57 -6.42 1.31
C ASP A 319 25.19 -5.04 1.02
N ALA A 320 25.19 -4.58 -0.24
CA ALA A 320 25.66 -3.25 -0.62
C ALA A 320 24.74 -2.15 -0.06
N VAL A 321 25.29 -1.14 0.61
CA VAL A 321 24.48 0.01 1.07
C VAL A 321 24.44 1.10 0.01
N GLY A 322 25.41 1.18 -0.89
CA GLY A 322 25.60 2.35 -1.75
C GLY A 322 26.20 3.53 -0.99
N SER A 323 26.40 4.65 -1.70
CA SER A 323 26.90 5.90 -1.12
C SER A 323 26.00 7.08 -1.48
N TYR A 324 25.83 7.98 -0.51
CA TYR A 324 24.88 9.08 -0.58
C TYR A 324 25.48 10.36 -0.02
N SER A 325 25.21 11.47 -0.71
CA SER A 325 25.64 12.82 -0.31
C SER A 325 24.43 13.74 -0.15
N ASP A 326 24.67 14.92 0.42
CA ASP A 326 23.63 15.93 0.68
C ASP A 326 22.41 15.39 1.44
N GLY A 327 22.65 14.33 2.22
CA GLY A 327 21.63 13.58 2.94
C GLY A 327 21.11 14.33 4.16
N LEU A 328 19.80 14.30 4.37
CA LEU A 328 19.19 14.77 5.60
C LEU A 328 19.76 14.00 6.81
N SER A 329 20.07 14.73 7.87
CA SER A 329 20.43 14.15 9.16
C SER A 329 19.25 13.41 9.78
N ASN A 330 19.51 12.50 10.73
CA ASN A 330 18.45 11.76 11.42
C ASN A 330 17.43 12.70 12.07
N LYS A 331 17.88 13.81 12.69
CA LYS A 331 16.99 14.83 13.26
C LYS A 331 16.08 15.47 12.21
N GLN A 332 16.59 15.75 11.00
CA GLN A 332 15.79 16.31 9.91
C GLN A 332 14.79 15.29 9.36
N LEU A 333 15.20 14.02 9.26
CA LEU A 333 14.35 12.90 8.86
C LEU A 333 13.19 12.68 9.84
N GLU A 334 13.45 12.65 11.15
CA GLU A 334 12.40 12.58 12.18
C GLU A 334 11.45 13.77 12.13
N ALA A 335 12.00 14.97 11.98
CA ALA A 335 11.20 16.18 11.85
C ALA A 335 10.30 16.14 10.60
N ALA A 336 10.75 15.47 9.54
CA ALA A 336 9.95 15.22 8.33
C ALA A 336 8.93 14.09 8.49
N GLY A 337 9.09 13.19 9.46
CA GLY A 337 8.27 11.98 9.62
C GLY A 337 8.79 10.79 8.82
N VAL A 338 10.03 10.85 8.36
CA VAL A 338 10.73 9.83 7.57
C VAL A 338 11.65 9.05 8.52
N SER A 339 11.09 8.29 9.45
CA SER A 339 11.89 7.61 10.50
C SER A 339 11.56 6.15 10.71
N ALA A 340 10.41 5.68 10.24
CA ALA A 340 9.95 4.31 10.49
C ALA A 340 9.35 3.70 9.20
N PRO A 341 9.52 2.39 8.96
CA PRO A 341 8.81 1.68 7.90
C PRO A 341 7.27 1.83 7.99
N PRO A 342 6.55 1.80 6.86
CA PRO A 342 7.06 1.77 5.49
C PRO A 342 7.40 3.17 4.98
N LEU A 343 8.49 3.30 4.22
CA LEU A 343 8.87 4.56 3.56
C LEU A 343 8.54 4.58 2.05
N HIS A 344 8.07 3.44 1.51
CA HIS A 344 7.57 3.29 0.15
C HIS A 344 6.70 2.03 0.06
N GLY A 345 5.99 1.85 -1.06
CA GLY A 345 4.97 0.80 -1.23
C GLY A 345 5.46 -0.66 -1.27
N GLN A 346 6.78 -0.89 -1.26
CA GLN A 346 7.40 -2.22 -1.29
C GLN A 346 8.41 -2.42 -0.14
N CYS A 347 8.31 -1.59 0.90
CA CYS A 347 9.27 -1.57 2.00
C CYS A 347 9.20 -2.89 2.81
N ARG A 348 10.31 -3.63 2.87
CA ARG A 348 10.43 -4.87 3.68
C ARG A 348 11.29 -4.68 4.94
N SER A 349 11.83 -3.48 5.13
CA SER A 349 12.65 -3.09 6.28
C SER A 349 11.88 -3.15 7.59
N THR A 350 12.58 -3.35 8.69
CA THR A 350 12.05 -3.42 10.06
C THR A 350 12.79 -2.44 10.97
N ILE A 351 12.50 -2.48 12.26
CA ILE A 351 13.22 -1.71 13.28
C ILE A 351 13.77 -2.63 14.35
N VAL A 352 14.89 -2.23 14.94
CA VAL A 352 15.58 -2.96 16.00
C VAL A 352 15.72 -2.04 17.19
N ALA A 353 15.38 -2.50 18.40
CA ALA A 353 15.62 -1.74 19.61
C ALA A 353 17.11 -1.46 19.80
N GLU A 354 17.46 -0.23 20.17
CA GLU A 354 18.78 0.11 20.70
C GLU A 354 18.67 0.07 22.22
N VAL A 355 19.19 -1.00 22.83
CA VAL A 355 19.13 -1.30 24.27
C VAL A 355 20.45 -1.06 24.97
#